data_AF-A0A7D3VNP7-F1
#
_entry.id   AF-A0A7D3VNP7-F1
#
_cell.length_a   1.000
_cell.length_b   1.000
_cell.length_c   1.000
_cell.angle_alpha   90.00
_cell.angle_beta   90.00
_cell.angle_gamma   90.00
#
_symmetry.space_group_name_H-M   'P 1'
#
loop_
_entity.id
_entity.type
_entity.pdbx_description
1 polymer ?
#
loop_
_entity_poly.entity_id
_entity_poly.type
_entity_poly.pdbx_seq_one_letter_code
_entity_poly.pdbx_strand_id
1 'polypeptide(L)'
;MQVNEGLPVTRVEVRNAGDRAVQVGSHDHFYEVNPALEIRPVPVAVDAEPDRECAYGKRLNIPAGKSRRFETGCRVEVDLVPLRGDRVVMGLRGMVGGVLHD
;
A
#
# COMPACT_ATOMS: atom_id res chain seq x y z
N MET A 1 -18.47 10.92 -0.92
CA MET A 1 -17.97 10.72 -2.29
C MET A 1 -17.37 9.33 -2.34
N GLN A 2 -18.00 8.41 -3.06
CA GLN A 2 -17.40 7.11 -3.33
C GLN A 2 -16.33 7.27 -4.41
N VAL A 3 -15.22 6.55 -4.27
CA VAL A 3 -14.09 6.57 -5.20
C VAL A 3 -13.74 5.14 -5.57
N ASN A 4 -13.28 4.92 -6.79
CA ASN A 4 -12.85 3.60 -7.28
C ASN A 4 -13.93 2.51 -7.14
N GLU A 5 -15.19 2.86 -7.35
CA GLU A 5 -16.33 1.94 -7.26
C GLU A 5 -16.14 0.72 -8.17
N GLY A 6 -16.56 -0.45 -7.65
CA GLY A 6 -16.47 -1.72 -8.37
C GLY A 6 -15.07 -2.34 -8.44
N LEU A 7 -14.03 -1.71 -7.89
CA LEU A 7 -12.71 -2.33 -7.80
C LEU A 7 -12.64 -3.30 -6.62
N PRO A 8 -11.93 -4.45 -6.77
CA PRO A 8 -11.69 -5.33 -5.64
C PRO A 8 -10.83 -4.61 -4.59
N VAL A 9 -11.24 -4.71 -3.33
CA VAL A 9 -10.54 -4.07 -2.21
C VAL A 9 -9.72 -5.11 -1.46
N THR A 10 -8.45 -4.81 -1.22
CA THR A 10 -7.59 -5.56 -0.29
C THR A 10 -7.37 -4.71 0.95
N ARG A 11 -7.83 -5.19 2.11
CA ARG A 11 -7.55 -4.54 3.39
C ARG A 11 -6.23 -5.03 3.97
N VAL A 12 -5.40 -4.11 4.42
CA VAL A 12 -4.10 -4.39 5.04
C VAL A 12 -3.94 -3.59 6.32
N GLU A 13 -3.26 -4.18 7.31
CA GLU A 13 -2.72 -3.46 8.45
C GLU A 13 -1.33 -2.95 8.09
N VAL A 14 -1.05 -1.69 8.42
CA VAL A 14 0.26 -1.09 8.26
C VAL A 14 0.76 -0.59 9.60
N ARG A 15 1.97 -0.99 9.97
CA ARG A 15 2.71 -0.47 11.12
C ARG A 15 3.93 0.30 10.63
N ASN A 16 4.13 1.52 11.12
CA ASN A 16 5.39 2.21 10.92
C ASN A 16 6.39 1.80 12.02
N ALA A 17 7.37 0.97 11.67
CA ALA A 17 8.44 0.53 12.55
C ALA A 17 9.64 1.50 12.58
N GLY A 18 9.59 2.58 11.79
CA GLY A 18 10.62 3.62 11.77
C GLY A 18 10.51 4.61 12.92
N ASP A 19 11.48 5.52 13.01
CA ASP A 19 11.56 6.56 14.03
C ASP A 19 10.88 7.89 13.63
N ARG A 20 10.46 8.01 12.38
CA ARG A 20 9.82 9.20 11.80
C ARG A 20 8.52 8.82 11.12
N ALA A 21 7.58 9.76 11.11
CA ALA A 21 6.33 9.61 10.40
C ALA A 21 6.54 9.52 8.88
N VAL A 22 5.70 8.71 8.22
CA VAL A 22 5.70 8.51 6.76
C VAL A 22 4.35 8.95 6.20
N GLN A 23 4.35 9.54 5.01
CA GLN A 23 3.15 9.90 4.27
C GLN A 23 3.19 9.24 2.89
N VAL A 24 2.12 8.53 2.53
CA VAL A 24 1.99 7.80 1.26
C VAL A 24 0.84 8.39 0.46
N GLY A 25 1.08 8.72 -0.80
CA GLY A 25 0.12 9.30 -1.72
C GLY A 25 -0.87 8.29 -2.30
N SER A 26 -1.98 8.80 -2.80
CA SER A 26 -3.08 8.00 -3.40
C SER A 26 -2.67 7.08 -4.57
N HIS A 27 -1.57 7.38 -5.27
CA HIS A 27 -1.14 6.70 -6.50
C HIS A 27 0.24 6.06 -6.41
N ASP A 28 0.88 6.07 -5.23
CA ASP A 28 2.11 5.31 -5.04
C ASP A 28 1.80 3.81 -5.16
N HIS A 29 2.70 3.06 -5.82
CA HIS A 29 2.65 1.61 -5.81
C HIS A 29 2.89 1.14 -4.37
N PHE A 30 1.86 0.62 -3.70
CA PHE A 30 1.89 0.42 -2.26
C PHE A 30 2.92 -0.62 -1.82
N TYR A 31 3.29 -1.54 -2.71
CA TYR A 31 4.41 -2.46 -2.55
C TYR A 31 5.78 -1.77 -2.38
N GLU A 32 5.95 -0.60 -3.00
CA GLU A 32 7.19 0.16 -3.08
C GLU A 32 7.22 1.37 -2.13
N VAL A 33 6.34 1.39 -1.12
CA VAL A 33 6.38 2.41 -0.08
C VAL A 33 7.60 2.20 0.83
N ASN A 34 7.83 3.18 1.72
CA ASN A 34 8.94 3.18 2.65
C ASN A 34 9.09 1.81 3.36
N PRO A 35 10.29 1.20 3.37
CA PRO A 35 10.52 -0.12 3.94
C PRO A 35 10.25 -0.20 5.45
N ALA A 36 10.25 0.92 6.16
CA ALA A 36 9.85 0.99 7.57
C ALA A 36 8.34 0.74 7.79
N LEU A 37 7.53 0.76 6.73
CA LEU A 37 6.13 0.36 6.80
C LEU A 37 6.04 -1.17 6.66
N GLU A 38 5.78 -1.82 7.78
CA GLU A 38 5.42 -3.24 7.83
C GLU A 38 3.97 -3.39 7.37
N ILE A 39 3.73 -4.20 6.34
CA ILE A 39 2.40 -4.41 5.74
C ILE A 39 1.98 -5.85 6.02
N ARG A 40 0.73 -6.07 6.43
CA ARG A 40 0.16 -7.39 6.68
C ARG A 40 -1.26 -7.48 6.11
N PRO A 41 -1.67 -8.61 5.51
CA PRO A 41 -3.06 -8.81 5.11
C PRO A 41 -3.97 -8.90 6.34
N VAL A 42 -5.20 -8.41 6.22
CA VAL A 42 -6.24 -8.55 7.26
C VAL A 42 -7.24 -9.64 6.86
N PRO A 43 -7.62 -10.56 7.77
CA PRO A 43 -7.22 -10.63 9.17
C PRO A 43 -5.77 -11.10 9.37
N VAL A 44 -5.08 -10.45 10.31
CA VAL A 44 -3.69 -10.76 10.67
C VAL A 44 -3.68 -11.94 11.65
N ALA A 45 -2.93 -13.00 11.35
CA ALA A 45 -2.66 -14.03 12.35
C ALA A 45 -1.74 -13.46 13.44
N VAL A 46 -1.93 -13.88 14.69
CA VAL A 46 -1.30 -13.28 15.89
C VAL A 46 0.23 -13.15 15.76
N ASP A 47 0.87 -14.09 15.06
CA ASP A 47 2.32 -14.16 14.86
C ASP A 47 2.74 -14.02 13.38
N ALA A 48 1.91 -13.42 12.54
CA ALA A 48 2.25 -13.23 11.14
C ALA A 48 3.37 -12.17 10.98
N GLU A 49 4.47 -12.60 10.37
CA GLU A 49 5.51 -11.70 9.87
C GLU A 49 4.94 -10.74 8.81
N PRO A 50 5.47 -9.51 8.69
CA PRO A 50 5.11 -8.62 7.60
C PRO A 50 5.31 -9.28 6.24
N ASP A 51 4.27 -9.22 5.41
CA ASP A 51 4.32 -9.63 4.02
C ASP A 51 3.69 -8.56 3.14
N ARG A 52 4.55 -7.87 2.37
CA ARG A 52 4.13 -6.81 1.46
C ARG A 52 3.59 -7.32 0.13
N GLU A 53 3.69 -8.63 -0.17
CA GLU A 53 3.17 -9.19 -1.43
C GLU A 53 1.67 -8.93 -1.58
N CYS A 54 0.93 -8.86 -0.47
CA CYS A 54 -0.49 -8.47 -0.50
C CYS A 54 -0.76 -7.07 -1.08
N ALA A 55 0.25 -6.20 -1.16
CA ALA A 55 0.20 -4.85 -1.73
C ALA A 55 0.72 -4.75 -3.17
N TYR A 56 1.25 -5.84 -3.75
CA TYR A 56 1.74 -5.86 -5.13
C TYR A 56 0.65 -5.47 -6.12
N GLY A 57 0.99 -4.57 -7.04
CA GLY A 57 0.12 -4.03 -8.07
C GLY A 57 -1.03 -3.16 -7.54
N LYS A 58 -0.99 -2.69 -6.30
CA LYS A 58 -2.10 -1.94 -5.66
C LYS A 58 -1.66 -0.56 -5.18
N ARG A 59 -2.65 0.32 -4.97
CA ARG A 59 -2.52 1.68 -4.42
C ARG A 59 -3.61 1.97 -3.39
N LEU A 60 -3.45 3.03 -2.60
CA LEU A 60 -4.44 3.43 -1.60
C LEU A 60 -5.81 3.72 -2.24
N ASN A 61 -6.88 3.20 -1.63
CA ASN A 61 -8.26 3.46 -2.00
C ASN A 61 -8.77 4.77 -1.37
N ILE A 62 -8.16 5.90 -1.76
CA ILE A 62 -8.51 7.24 -1.28
C ILE A 62 -8.68 8.20 -2.46
N PRO A 63 -9.29 9.40 -2.26
CA PRO A 63 -9.42 10.37 -3.33
C PRO A 63 -8.07 10.77 -3.94
N ALA A 64 -8.06 11.01 -5.25
CA ALA A 64 -6.86 11.44 -5.97
C ALA A 64 -6.25 12.72 -5.36
N GLY A 65 -4.92 12.77 -5.29
CA GLY A 65 -4.19 13.88 -4.67
C GLY A 65 -4.20 13.88 -3.13
N LYS A 66 -4.88 12.93 -2.48
CA LYS A 66 -4.79 12.72 -1.03
C LYS A 66 -3.68 11.74 -0.67
N SER A 67 -3.40 11.64 0.61
CA SER A 67 -2.37 10.78 1.19
C SER A 67 -2.79 10.25 2.56
N ARG A 68 -2.21 9.12 2.96
CA ARG A 68 -2.32 8.59 4.33
C ARG A 68 -1.01 8.85 5.08
N ARG A 69 -1.13 9.34 6.31
CA ARG A 69 0.00 9.53 7.23
C ARG A 69 0.06 8.37 8.24
N PHE A 70 1.26 7.87 8.49
CA PHE A 70 1.56 6.77 9.41
C PHE A 70 2.52 7.29 10.49
N GLU A 71 2.00 7.47 11.69
CA GLU A 71 2.82 7.86 12.85
C GLU A 71 3.69 6.68 13.32
N THR A 72 4.84 7.00 13.89
CA THR A 72 5.79 6.03 14.46
C THR A 72 5.11 5.10 15.46
N GLY A 73 5.30 3.79 15.30
CA GLY A 73 4.80 2.74 16.19
C GLY A 73 3.31 2.42 16.05
N CYS A 74 2.52 3.27 15.40
CA CYS A 74 1.09 3.05 15.24
C CYS A 74 0.78 1.98 14.18
N ARG A 75 -0.27 1.19 14.45
CA ARG A 75 -0.89 0.27 13.49
C ARG A 75 -2.17 0.90 12.97
N VAL A 76 -2.36 0.88 11.66
CA VAL A 76 -3.57 1.39 11.03
C VAL A 76 -4.00 0.47 9.90
N GLU A 77 -5.29 0.23 9.79
CA GLU A 77 -5.85 -0.43 8.62
C GLU A 77 -6.05 0.57 7.48
N VAL A 78 -5.74 0.13 6.26
CA VAL A 78 -6.01 0.86 5.02
C VAL A 78 -6.56 -0.09 3.96
N ASP A 79 -7.35 0.47 3.07
CA ASP A 79 -7.89 -0.25 1.91
C ASP A 79 -7.06 0.07 0.68
N LEU A 80 -6.70 -0.99 -0.07
CA LEU A 80 -5.97 -0.91 -1.33
C LEU A 80 -6.85 -1.34 -2.49
N VAL A 81 -6.63 -0.74 -3.66
CA VAL A 81 -7.25 -1.11 -4.94
C VAL A 81 -6.18 -1.34 -6.00
N PRO A 82 -6.44 -2.17 -7.04
CA PRO A 82 -5.47 -2.41 -8.11
C PRO A 82 -5.09 -1.13 -8.85
N LEU A 83 -3.83 -1.07 -9.28
CA LEU A 83 -3.40 -0.21 -10.36
C LEU A 83 -4.14 -0.63 -11.65
N ARG A 84 -4.55 0.36 -12.46
CA ARG A 84 -5.28 0.17 -13.73
C ARG A 84 -4.46 0.77 -14.87
N GLY A 85 -4.99 0.72 -16.09
CA GLY A 85 -4.25 1.08 -17.31
C GLY A 85 -3.28 -0.04 -17.69
N ASP A 86 -2.12 0.34 -18.24
CA ASP A 86 -1.12 -0.62 -18.74
C ASP A 86 -0.39 -1.41 -17.65
N ARG A 87 -0.65 -1.09 -16.37
CA ARG A 87 -0.05 -1.74 -15.20
C ARG A 87 1.48 -1.79 -15.29
N VAL A 88 2.10 -0.66 -15.65
CA VAL A 88 3.55 -0.47 -15.68
C VAL A 88 3.97 0.45 -14.54
N VAL A 89 4.92 0.00 -13.72
CA VAL A 89 5.48 0.78 -12.60
C VAL A 89 6.96 1.05 -12.87
N MET A 90 7.26 2.27 -13.32
CA MET A 90 8.62 2.77 -13.52
C MET A 90 9.05 3.67 -12.35
N GLY A 91 10.33 3.67 -12.00
CA GLY A 91 10.87 4.54 -10.96
C GLY A 91 10.54 4.05 -9.54
N LEU A 92 10.01 4.92 -8.68
CA LEU A 92 9.76 4.67 -7.25
C LEU A 92 11.01 4.15 -6.53
N ARG A 93 10.98 2.93 -6.01
CA ARG A 93 12.13 2.26 -5.39
C ARG A 93 12.81 1.26 -6.34
N GLY A 94 12.32 1.14 -7.57
CA GLY A 94 12.84 0.24 -8.59
C GLY A 94 12.60 -1.23 -8.28
N MET A 95 11.65 -1.57 -7.41
CA MET A 95 11.41 -2.97 -7.03
C MET A 95 10.70 -3.74 -8.14
N VAL A 96 9.82 -3.06 -8.90
CA VAL A 96 9.21 -3.62 -10.12
C VAL A 96 9.96 -3.17 -11.36
N GLY A 97 10.09 -1.86 -11.57
CA GLY A 97 10.88 -1.29 -12.67
C GLY A 97 10.37 -1.67 -14.07
N GLY A 98 9.06 -1.92 -14.22
CA GLY A 98 8.50 -2.44 -15.46
C GLY A 98 7.03 -2.84 -15.35
N VAL A 99 6.63 -3.76 -16.23
CA VAL A 99 5.25 -4.30 -16.29
C VAL A 99 4.98 -5.12 -15.02
N LEU A 100 3.80 -4.95 -14.43
CA LEU A 100 3.32 -5.82 -13.36
C LEU A 100 2.85 -7.15 -13.94
N HIS A 101 3.29 -8.24 -13.32
CA HIS A 101 2.87 -9.59 -13.68
C HIS A 101 1.76 -10.05 -12.72
N ASP A 102 0.93 -10.99 -13.17
CA ASP A 102 -0.09 -11.63 -12.34
C ASP A 102 0.46 -12.90 -11.65
#